data_AF-A0A7C6LAE9-F1
#
_entry.id   AF-A0A7C6LAE9-F1
#
_cell.length_a   1.000
_cell.length_b   1.000
_cell.length_c   1.000
_cell.angle_alpha   90.00
_cell.angle_beta   90.00
_cell.angle_gamma   90.00
#
_symmetry.space_group_name_H-M   'P 1'
#
loop_
_entity.id
_entity.type
_entity.pdbx_description
1 polymer ?
#
loop_
_entity_poly.entity_id
_entity_poly.type
_entity_poly.pdbx_seq_one_letter_code
_entity_poly.pdbx_strand_id
1 'polypeptide(L)'
;MGNAVREGRTANAAENGGVAMVPGPQWGSGGLARLILYLTAFVFLLVGIPALIVLGKWWVPPSEPSGFTVGLLREDLGRVVEMDLEDYLVGVVAAEMPADFHLEALKAQAVAARTYALYRLEQAKGVPGSDAHLSTDFRIGQAWISPEAQRERWGWYRYFQKRWRISASVRATRGEVLTYQGRPIFAAYHSTSGGYTQPAADYFNPVPYLVGVPSPWEEASPYYVTTQRLAWDEIAARLETELPEELRHILRETPFLGPDGMSVYEPGSGLQDGVHLEKAGEPLDLSSFFRITEHYPTGRVKTVDALGRTFTGRQIREKLGLRSNWFTAEADPGGVGFTVRGYGHGVGMSQYGAQGMAAAGYSYREILAHYYSGVELEDWY
;
A
#
# COMPACT_ATOMS: atom_id res chain seq x y z
N MET A 1 27.68 -37.00 110.95
CA MET A 1 27.27 -38.40 110.68
C MET A 1 26.28 -38.33 109.53
N GLY A 2 26.45 -38.95 108.37
CA GLY A 2 27.41 -39.92 107.86
C GLY A 2 27.05 -40.20 106.40
N ASN A 3 28.04 -40.62 105.63
CA ASN A 3 28.00 -41.05 104.24
C ASN A 3 26.84 -41.98 103.86
N ALA A 4 26.42 -41.92 102.59
CA ALA A 4 26.28 -43.06 101.66
C ALA A 4 25.46 -42.59 100.45
N VAL A 5 26.03 -42.46 99.24
CA VAL A 5 26.20 -43.55 98.24
C VAL A 5 24.84 -44.09 97.76
N ARG A 6 24.45 -43.88 96.50
CA ARG A 6 24.71 -44.83 95.39
C ARG A 6 24.01 -44.41 94.09
N GLU A 7 24.73 -44.62 93.00
CA GLU A 7 24.27 -44.71 91.61
C GLU A 7 23.10 -45.69 91.43
N GLY A 8 22.38 -45.56 90.30
CA GLY A 8 21.71 -46.73 89.73
C GLY A 8 20.56 -46.46 88.77
N ARG A 9 20.90 -46.50 87.47
CA ARG A 9 20.28 -47.33 86.43
C ARG A 9 18.76 -47.66 86.47
N THR A 10 18.22 -47.54 85.25
CA THR A 10 17.27 -48.43 84.54
C THR A 10 15.76 -48.29 84.74
N ALA A 11 15.14 -47.98 83.59
CA ALA A 11 14.04 -48.69 82.92
C ALA A 11 12.58 -48.32 83.24
N ASN A 12 11.97 -47.71 82.21
CA ASN A 12 10.64 -47.98 81.63
C ASN A 12 9.43 -48.11 82.56
N ALA A 13 8.54 -47.12 82.46
CA ALA A 13 7.12 -47.33 82.16
C ALA A 13 6.51 -46.07 81.56
N ALA A 14 5.59 -46.26 80.61
CA ALA A 14 4.97 -45.25 79.78
C ALA A 14 4.04 -44.30 80.55
N GLU A 15 3.99 -43.02 80.16
CA GLU A 15 2.75 -42.24 80.16
C GLU A 15 2.78 -41.08 79.16
N ASN A 16 1.73 -41.08 78.34
CA ASN A 16 1.22 -40.10 77.38
C ASN A 16 1.39 -38.60 77.74
N GLY A 17 1.63 -37.78 76.73
CA GLY A 17 1.36 -36.34 76.83
C GLY A 17 1.77 -35.50 75.62
N GLY A 18 0.88 -35.38 74.62
CA GLY A 18 0.81 -34.20 73.75
C GLY A 18 1.51 -34.28 72.39
N VAL A 19 0.78 -34.70 71.36
CA VAL A 19 1.10 -34.30 69.98
C VAL A 19 0.65 -32.84 69.83
N ALA A 20 1.60 -31.92 69.76
CA ALA A 20 1.33 -30.54 69.39
C ALA A 20 0.77 -30.51 67.96
N MET A 21 -0.52 -30.17 67.82
CA MET A 21 -1.10 -29.85 66.51
C MET A 21 -0.41 -28.61 65.96
N VAL A 22 0.29 -28.77 64.84
CA VAL A 22 0.75 -27.65 64.02
C VAL A 22 -0.51 -26.92 63.52
N PRO A 23 -0.69 -25.61 63.79
CA PRO A 23 -1.85 -24.91 63.29
C PRO A 23 -1.80 -24.88 61.76
N GLY A 24 -2.87 -25.36 61.13
CA GLY A 24 -3.07 -25.23 59.69
C GLY A 24 -3.07 -23.75 59.27
N PRO A 25 -2.80 -23.45 57.99
CA PRO A 25 -2.62 -22.09 57.51
C PRO A 25 -3.85 -21.23 57.86
N GLN A 26 -3.65 -20.21 58.70
CA GLN A 26 -4.68 -19.24 59.04
C GLN A 26 -4.81 -18.21 57.91
N TRP A 27 -5.84 -18.37 57.09
CA TRP A 27 -6.15 -17.40 56.03
C TRP A 27 -6.87 -16.21 56.67
N GLY A 28 -6.17 -15.08 56.82
CA GLY A 28 -6.80 -13.81 57.19
C GLY A 28 -7.89 -13.41 56.18
N SER A 29 -8.80 -12.49 56.55
CA SER A 29 -9.94 -12.06 55.72
C SER A 29 -9.58 -11.57 54.30
N GLY A 30 -8.32 -11.21 54.04
CA GLY A 30 -7.81 -10.89 52.70
C GLY A 30 -7.30 -12.09 51.88
N GLY A 31 -7.12 -13.26 52.49
CA GLY A 31 -6.58 -14.46 51.86
C GLY A 31 -7.57 -15.14 50.91
N LEU A 32 -8.83 -15.28 51.33
CA LEU A 32 -9.90 -15.82 50.48
C LEU A 32 -10.15 -14.90 49.27
N ALA A 33 -10.14 -13.58 49.48
CA ALA A 33 -10.29 -12.60 48.40
C ALA A 33 -9.12 -12.68 47.39
N ARG A 34 -7.88 -12.84 47.86
CA ARG A 34 -6.71 -13.06 46.99
C ARG A 34 -6.80 -14.38 46.24
N LEU A 35 -7.25 -15.45 46.89
CA LEU A 35 -7.44 -16.75 46.25
C LEU A 35 -8.51 -16.69 45.15
N ILE A 36 -9.64 -16.03 45.41
CA ILE A 36 -10.69 -15.81 44.42
C ILE A 36 -10.16 -14.96 43.26
N LEU A 37 -9.40 -13.90 43.54
CA LEU A 37 -8.77 -13.07 42.50
C LEU A 37 -7.82 -13.89 41.62
N TYR A 38 -6.96 -14.72 42.23
CA TYR A 38 -6.03 -15.58 41.48
C TYR A 38 -6.76 -16.65 40.67
N LEU A 39 -7.79 -17.29 41.22
CA LEU A 39 -8.61 -18.26 40.50
C LEU A 39 -9.34 -17.62 39.33
N THR A 40 -9.89 -16.40 39.52
CA THR A 40 -10.58 -15.67 38.46
C THR A 40 -9.60 -15.25 37.37
N ALA A 41 -8.41 -14.74 37.74
CA ALA A 41 -7.36 -14.42 36.80
C ALA A 41 -6.85 -15.66 36.05
N PHE A 42 -6.73 -16.81 36.73
CA PHE A 42 -6.30 -18.08 36.17
C PHE A 42 -7.33 -18.65 35.19
N VAL A 43 -8.61 -18.62 35.53
CA VAL A 43 -9.71 -19.01 34.62
C VAL A 43 -9.78 -18.05 33.44
N PHE A 44 -9.60 -16.74 33.65
CA PHE A 44 -9.53 -15.78 32.56
C PHE A 44 -8.30 -16.04 31.66
N LEU A 45 -7.15 -16.42 32.22
CA LEU A 45 -5.95 -16.77 31.45
C LEU A 45 -6.12 -18.06 30.63
N LEU A 46 -6.76 -19.08 31.20
CA LEU A 46 -6.94 -20.39 30.58
C LEU A 46 -8.13 -20.50 29.64
N VAL A 47 -9.20 -19.75 29.90
CA VAL A 47 -10.45 -19.83 29.15
C VAL A 47 -10.77 -18.49 28.51
N GLY A 48 -10.67 -17.39 29.26
CA GLY A 48 -10.98 -16.05 28.77
C GLY A 48 -10.08 -15.58 27.62
N ILE A 49 -8.75 -15.72 27.75
CA ILE A 49 -7.79 -15.33 26.72
C ILE A 49 -7.92 -16.23 25.48
N PRO A 50 -7.94 -17.57 25.57
CA PRO A 50 -8.19 -18.42 24.40
C PRO A 50 -9.56 -18.16 23.77
N ALA A 51 -10.63 -17.98 24.55
CA ALA A 51 -11.94 -17.63 24.01
C ALA A 51 -11.93 -16.26 23.33
N LEU A 52 -11.24 -15.25 23.87
CA LEU A 52 -11.07 -13.95 23.22
C LEU A 52 -10.25 -14.03 21.93
N ILE A 53 -9.22 -14.89 21.88
CA ILE A 53 -8.43 -15.15 20.68
C ILE A 53 -9.30 -15.84 19.60
N VAL A 54 -10.10 -16.82 19.99
CA VAL A 54 -10.98 -17.57 19.07
C VAL A 54 -12.16 -16.71 18.61
N LEU A 55 -12.89 -16.09 19.54
CA LEU A 55 -14.07 -15.25 19.27
C LEU A 55 -13.70 -13.94 18.59
N GLY A 56 -12.53 -13.38 18.91
CA GLY A 56 -12.04 -12.15 18.30
C GLY A 56 -11.46 -12.33 16.90
N LYS A 57 -11.55 -13.53 16.31
CA LYS A 57 -11.08 -13.84 14.95
C LYS A 57 -9.58 -13.55 14.76
N TRP A 58 -8.77 -13.82 15.77
CA TRP A 58 -7.32 -13.56 15.73
C TRP A 58 -6.52 -14.65 15.01
N TRP A 59 -7.16 -15.81 14.74
CA TRP A 59 -6.55 -16.95 14.07
C TRP A 59 -7.12 -17.12 12.67
N VAL A 60 -6.26 -16.98 11.65
CA VAL A 60 -6.57 -17.37 10.27
C VAL A 60 -5.97 -18.78 10.10
N PRO A 61 -6.78 -19.85 9.99
CA PRO A 61 -6.24 -21.18 9.73
C PRO A 61 -5.45 -21.16 8.41
N PRO A 62 -4.39 -21.97 8.26
CA PRO A 62 -3.70 -22.13 6.97
C PRO A 62 -4.72 -22.44 5.87
N SER A 63 -4.64 -21.74 4.74
CA SER A 63 -5.44 -22.12 3.57
C SER A 63 -4.93 -23.43 3.00
N GLU A 64 -5.82 -24.23 2.43
CA GLU A 64 -5.40 -25.34 1.59
C GLU A 64 -4.52 -24.81 0.45
N PRO A 65 -3.45 -25.51 0.04
CA PRO A 65 -2.63 -25.10 -1.08
C PRO A 65 -3.49 -24.83 -2.31
N SER A 66 -3.20 -23.76 -3.04
CA SER A 66 -3.85 -23.44 -4.31
C SER A 66 -3.46 -24.42 -5.44
N GLY A 67 -2.35 -25.14 -5.27
CA GLY A 67 -1.73 -25.93 -6.33
C GLY A 67 -0.83 -25.10 -7.26
N PHE A 68 -0.74 -23.77 -7.04
CA PHE A 68 0.10 -22.86 -7.81
C PHE A 68 1.26 -22.34 -6.96
N THR A 69 2.49 -22.58 -7.43
CA THR A 69 3.71 -22.07 -6.80
C THR A 69 4.19 -20.80 -7.49
N VAL A 70 4.34 -19.73 -6.71
CA VAL A 70 4.89 -18.46 -7.16
C VAL A 70 6.37 -18.38 -6.81
N GLY A 71 7.24 -18.37 -7.82
CA GLY A 71 8.63 -17.94 -7.69
C GLY A 71 8.70 -16.41 -7.68
N LEU A 72 8.89 -15.83 -6.50
CA LEU A 72 8.95 -14.38 -6.27
C LEU A 72 10.40 -13.93 -6.09
N LEU A 73 10.90 -13.06 -6.96
CA LEU A 73 12.15 -12.34 -6.74
C LEU A 73 11.95 -11.32 -5.62
N ARG A 74 12.59 -11.59 -4.47
CA ARG A 74 12.65 -10.70 -3.32
C ARG A 74 13.82 -9.73 -3.51
N GLU A 75 13.53 -8.52 -3.95
CA GLU A 75 14.55 -7.48 -4.22
C GLU A 75 15.37 -7.14 -2.97
N ASP A 76 14.74 -7.17 -1.79
CA ASP A 76 15.38 -6.94 -0.50
C ASP A 76 16.36 -8.05 -0.09
N LEU A 77 16.18 -9.27 -0.63
CA LEU A 77 17.05 -10.42 -0.37
C LEU A 77 17.96 -10.79 -1.55
N GLY A 78 17.72 -10.21 -2.73
CA GLY A 78 18.42 -10.54 -3.97
C GLY A 78 18.24 -12.00 -4.43
N ARG A 79 17.14 -12.67 -4.05
CA ARG A 79 16.91 -14.09 -4.37
C ARG A 79 15.46 -14.41 -4.66
N VAL A 80 15.24 -15.51 -5.38
CA VAL A 80 13.91 -16.06 -5.64
C VAL A 80 13.44 -16.88 -4.43
N VAL A 81 12.20 -16.66 -4.00
CA VAL A 81 11.53 -17.41 -2.94
C VAL A 81 10.26 -18.00 -3.51
N GLU A 82 10.05 -19.30 -3.28
CA GLU A 82 8.83 -19.99 -3.66
C GLU A 82 7.79 -19.92 -2.54
N MET A 83 6.54 -19.68 -2.90
CA MET A 83 5.39 -19.70 -1.98
C MET A 83 4.10 -20.06 -2.72
N ASP A 84 3.10 -20.52 -1.96
CA ASP A 84 1.75 -20.74 -2.51
C ASP A 84 1.12 -19.41 -2.98
N LEU A 85 0.34 -19.46 -4.05
CA LEU A 85 -0.35 -18.30 -4.61
C LEU A 85 -1.22 -17.56 -3.57
N GLU A 86 -1.95 -18.26 -2.70
CA GLU A 86 -2.82 -17.59 -1.73
C GLU A 86 -2.02 -16.85 -0.65
N ASP A 87 -0.89 -17.42 -0.22
CA ASP A 87 0.02 -16.77 0.71
C ASP A 87 0.70 -15.55 0.08
N TYR A 88 1.08 -15.66 -1.21
CA TYR A 88 1.58 -14.53 -2.00
C TYR A 88 0.56 -13.38 -2.03
N LEU A 89 -0.71 -13.68 -2.29
CA LEU A 89 -1.77 -12.67 -2.42
C LEU A 89 -2.01 -11.88 -1.14
N VAL A 90 -1.87 -12.49 0.04
CA VAL A 90 -1.95 -11.77 1.31
C VAL A 90 -0.87 -10.68 1.39
N GLY A 91 0.33 -10.96 0.90
CA GLY A 91 1.42 -9.98 0.84
C GLY A 91 1.18 -8.88 -0.21
N VAL A 92 0.56 -9.22 -1.34
CA VAL A 92 0.19 -8.24 -2.38
C VAL A 92 -0.88 -7.28 -1.87
N VAL A 93 -2.01 -7.80 -1.41
CA VAL A 93 -3.12 -6.95 -0.94
C VAL A 93 -2.68 -6.06 0.23
N ALA A 94 -1.80 -6.55 1.10
CA ALA A 94 -1.22 -5.76 2.19
C ALA A 94 -0.29 -4.62 1.72
N ALA A 95 0.36 -4.78 0.57
CA ALA A 95 1.23 -3.78 -0.01
C ALA A 95 0.45 -2.74 -0.83
N GLU A 96 -0.58 -3.20 -1.55
CA GLU A 96 -1.31 -2.43 -2.56
C GLU A 96 -2.46 -1.60 -1.99
N MET A 97 -3.20 -2.12 -1.00
CA MET A 97 -4.37 -1.44 -0.47
C MET A 97 -4.29 -1.20 1.04
N PRO A 98 -4.79 -0.05 1.53
CA PRO A 98 -4.97 0.14 2.96
C PRO A 98 -5.91 -0.93 3.52
N ALA A 99 -5.45 -1.68 4.52
CA ALA A 99 -6.22 -2.79 5.11
C ALA A 99 -7.56 -2.36 5.76
N ASP A 100 -7.75 -1.06 6.01
CA ASP A 100 -9.00 -0.50 6.55
C ASP A 100 -10.04 -0.24 5.47
N PHE A 101 -9.69 -0.39 4.19
CA PHE A 101 -10.66 -0.31 3.10
C PHE A 101 -11.74 -1.39 3.26
N HIS A 102 -12.86 -1.14 2.61
CA HIS A 102 -14.03 -1.99 2.63
C HIS A 102 -13.68 -3.39 2.16
N LEU A 103 -14.31 -4.41 2.76
CA LEU A 103 -13.99 -5.81 2.44
C LEU A 103 -14.25 -6.13 0.96
N GLU A 104 -15.31 -5.57 0.38
CA GLU A 104 -15.59 -5.73 -1.06
C GLU A 104 -14.48 -5.14 -1.95
N ALA A 105 -13.86 -4.03 -1.54
CA ALA A 105 -12.73 -3.48 -2.28
C ALA A 105 -11.47 -4.36 -2.13
N LEU A 106 -11.22 -4.91 -0.92
CA LEU A 106 -10.12 -5.86 -0.69
C LEU A 106 -10.33 -7.18 -1.45
N LYS A 107 -11.57 -7.66 -1.58
CA LYS A 107 -11.93 -8.82 -2.40
C LYS A 107 -11.68 -8.56 -3.88
N ALA A 108 -12.11 -7.41 -4.41
CA ALA A 108 -11.84 -7.03 -5.80
C ALA A 108 -10.33 -7.01 -6.08
N GLN A 109 -9.53 -6.44 -5.19
CA GLN A 109 -8.07 -6.46 -5.30
C GLN A 109 -7.48 -7.86 -5.20
N ALA A 110 -8.01 -8.73 -4.36
CA ALA A 110 -7.56 -10.11 -4.28
C ALA A 110 -7.77 -10.85 -5.61
N VAL A 111 -8.94 -10.71 -6.23
CA VAL A 111 -9.24 -11.30 -7.55
C VAL A 111 -8.35 -10.70 -8.64
N ALA A 112 -8.22 -9.37 -8.71
CA ALA A 112 -7.36 -8.71 -9.70
C ALA A 112 -5.89 -9.15 -9.54
N ALA A 113 -5.40 -9.23 -8.30
CA ALA A 113 -4.04 -9.67 -8.02
C ALA A 113 -3.80 -11.14 -8.34
N ARG A 114 -4.76 -12.03 -8.03
CA ARG A 114 -4.71 -13.46 -8.37
C ARG A 114 -4.65 -13.65 -9.88
N THR A 115 -5.52 -12.93 -10.58
CA THR A 115 -5.57 -12.95 -12.05
C THR A 115 -4.26 -12.50 -12.66
N TYR A 116 -3.69 -11.40 -12.17
CA TYR A 116 -2.40 -10.92 -12.64
C TYR A 116 -1.28 -11.93 -12.40
N ALA A 117 -1.23 -12.54 -11.21
CA ALA A 117 -0.23 -13.54 -10.88
C ALA A 117 -0.33 -14.77 -11.81
N LEU A 118 -1.54 -15.28 -12.06
CA LEU A 118 -1.77 -16.39 -12.99
C LEU A 118 -1.45 -16.02 -14.44
N TYR A 119 -1.82 -14.82 -14.89
CA TYR A 119 -1.42 -14.28 -16.20
C TYR A 119 0.10 -14.28 -16.35
N ARG A 120 0.85 -13.93 -15.30
CA ARG A 120 2.32 -13.93 -15.30
C ARG A 120 2.92 -15.34 -15.23
N LEU A 121 2.27 -16.27 -14.53
CA LEU A 121 2.67 -17.68 -14.50
C LEU A 121 2.50 -18.36 -15.87
N GLU A 122 1.48 -17.99 -16.64
CA GLU A 122 1.31 -18.47 -18.03
C GLU A 122 2.35 -17.90 -19.00
N GLN A 123 2.92 -16.73 -18.69
CA GLN A 123 3.93 -16.09 -19.53
C GLN A 123 5.29 -16.73 -19.24
N ALA A 124 5.79 -17.53 -20.19
CA ALA A 124 7.12 -18.18 -20.10
C ALA A 124 8.32 -17.21 -19.96
N LYS A 125 8.09 -15.89 -19.97
CA LYS A 125 9.08 -14.84 -19.71
C LYS A 125 8.73 -14.13 -18.41
N GLY A 126 9.37 -14.58 -17.33
CA GLY A 126 9.30 -13.99 -16.01
C GLY A 126 10.01 -12.63 -15.91
N VAL A 127 10.45 -12.28 -14.71
CA VAL A 127 11.20 -11.06 -14.41
C VAL A 127 12.46 -10.97 -15.30
N PRO A 128 12.73 -9.86 -16.00
CA PRO A 128 13.90 -9.75 -16.86
C PRO A 128 15.21 -10.07 -16.10
N GLY A 129 15.99 -11.01 -16.63
CA GLY A 129 17.26 -11.42 -16.03
C GLY A 129 17.14 -12.35 -14.81
N SER A 130 15.96 -12.91 -14.56
CA SER A 130 15.70 -13.86 -13.47
C SER A 130 14.76 -14.98 -13.91
N ASP A 131 14.88 -16.15 -13.27
CA ASP A 131 13.93 -17.26 -13.44
C ASP A 131 12.63 -17.05 -12.62
N ALA A 132 12.49 -15.93 -11.92
CA ALA A 132 11.29 -15.62 -11.14
C ALA A 132 10.08 -15.27 -12.01
N HIS A 133 8.89 -15.72 -11.61
CA HIS A 133 7.64 -15.36 -12.25
C HIS A 133 7.26 -13.89 -11.98
N LEU A 134 7.45 -13.44 -10.73
CA LEU A 134 7.07 -12.12 -10.22
C LEU A 134 8.24 -11.49 -9.43
N SER A 135 8.24 -10.17 -9.29
CA SER A 135 9.19 -9.42 -8.44
C SER A 135 8.42 -8.56 -7.43
N THR A 136 9.02 -8.29 -6.28
CA THR A 136 8.52 -7.31 -5.31
C THR A 136 8.67 -5.85 -5.79
N ASP A 137 9.40 -5.60 -6.88
CA ASP A 137 9.42 -4.28 -7.53
C ASP A 137 8.09 -4.03 -8.25
N PHE A 138 7.31 -3.09 -7.72
CA PHE A 138 6.02 -2.65 -8.28
C PHE A 138 6.14 -2.07 -9.71
N ARG A 139 7.35 -1.74 -10.18
CA ARG A 139 7.60 -1.30 -11.56
C ARG A 139 7.59 -2.47 -12.55
N ILE A 140 7.86 -3.69 -12.07
CA ILE A 140 7.97 -4.92 -12.88
C ILE A 140 6.75 -5.82 -12.67
N GLY A 141 6.21 -5.86 -11.45
CA GLY A 141 5.10 -6.72 -11.07
C GLY A 141 4.13 -6.00 -10.15
N GLN A 142 3.84 -6.63 -9.02
CA GLN A 142 2.91 -6.12 -8.01
C GLN A 142 3.70 -5.80 -6.74
N ALA A 143 3.29 -4.76 -6.02
CA ALA A 143 3.88 -4.51 -4.71
C ALA A 143 3.60 -5.71 -3.80
N TRP A 144 4.56 -6.09 -2.98
CA TRP A 144 4.42 -7.19 -2.02
C TRP A 144 5.21 -6.88 -0.76
N ILE A 145 4.63 -7.17 0.40
CA ILE A 145 5.30 -7.02 1.70
C ILE A 145 5.20 -8.29 2.54
N SER A 146 6.32 -8.66 3.17
CA SER A 146 6.40 -9.85 3.99
C SER A 146 5.59 -9.74 5.29
N PRO A 147 5.26 -10.86 5.95
CA PRO A 147 4.63 -10.83 7.26
C PRO A 147 5.41 -10.01 8.30
N GLU A 148 6.74 -10.01 8.23
CA GLU A 148 7.62 -9.24 9.10
C GLU A 148 7.46 -7.73 8.84
N ALA A 149 7.52 -7.32 7.57
CA ALA A 149 7.30 -5.93 7.17
C ALA A 149 5.87 -5.44 7.51
N GLN A 150 4.86 -6.32 7.43
CA GLN A 150 3.51 -6.03 7.88
C GLN A 150 3.44 -5.78 9.40
N ARG A 151 4.16 -6.57 10.21
CA ARG A 151 4.23 -6.39 11.68
C ARG A 151 4.93 -5.10 12.05
N GLU A 152 6.00 -4.75 11.35
CA GLU A 152 6.70 -3.49 11.55
C GLU A 152 5.79 -2.30 11.19
N ARG A 153 5.10 -2.35 10.04
CA ARG A 153 4.21 -1.29 9.57
C ARG A 153 3.01 -1.05 10.49
N TRP A 154 2.41 -2.09 11.05
CA TRP A 154 1.16 -1.98 11.79
C TRP A 154 1.33 -2.10 13.31
N GLY A 155 2.49 -2.55 13.78
CA GLY A 155 2.69 -2.95 15.17
C GLY A 155 1.92 -4.22 15.53
N TRP A 156 2.28 -4.82 16.67
CA TRP A 156 1.76 -6.12 17.13
C TRP A 156 0.21 -6.20 17.09
N TYR A 157 -0.49 -5.23 17.70
CA TYR A 157 -1.94 -5.34 17.89
C TYR A 157 -2.72 -5.18 16.57
N ARG A 158 -2.45 -4.12 15.81
CA ARG A 158 -3.18 -3.85 14.55
C ARG A 158 -2.79 -4.84 13.45
N TYR A 159 -1.60 -5.44 13.54
CA TYR A 159 -1.17 -6.46 12.58
C TYR A 159 -2.19 -7.59 12.45
N PHE A 160 -2.63 -8.19 13.56
CA PHE A 160 -3.58 -9.31 13.49
C PHE A 160 -4.91 -8.90 12.90
N GLN A 161 -5.46 -7.75 13.32
CA GLN A 161 -6.74 -7.26 12.81
C GLN A 161 -6.68 -6.99 11.30
N LYS A 162 -5.64 -6.27 10.84
CA LYS A 162 -5.46 -5.90 9.44
C LYS A 162 -5.16 -7.11 8.57
N ARG A 163 -4.26 -7.99 9.01
CA ARG A 163 -3.94 -9.23 8.32
C ARG A 163 -5.16 -10.14 8.23
N TRP A 164 -5.97 -10.24 9.29
CA TRP A 164 -7.21 -11.01 9.26
C TRP A 164 -8.17 -10.53 8.18
N ARG A 165 -8.41 -9.20 8.07
CA ARG A 165 -9.28 -8.64 7.02
C ARG A 165 -8.80 -8.99 5.62
N ILE A 166 -7.49 -8.88 5.39
CA ILE A 166 -6.87 -9.20 4.11
C ILE A 166 -7.00 -10.69 3.81
N SER A 167 -6.54 -11.55 4.73
CA SER A 167 -6.60 -13.00 4.53
C SER A 167 -8.04 -13.51 4.38
N ALA A 168 -9.00 -12.93 5.11
CA ALA A 168 -10.42 -13.25 4.94
C ALA A 168 -10.94 -12.85 3.55
N SER A 169 -10.48 -11.72 2.99
CA SER A 169 -10.86 -11.28 1.65
C SER A 169 -10.26 -12.17 0.58
N VAL A 170 -8.97 -12.51 0.69
CA VAL A 170 -8.27 -13.43 -0.21
C VAL A 170 -8.96 -14.80 -0.24
N ARG A 171 -9.28 -15.35 0.93
CA ARG A 171 -10.00 -16.62 1.07
C ARG A 171 -11.42 -16.57 0.54
N ALA A 172 -12.14 -15.48 0.79
CA ALA A 172 -13.54 -15.35 0.35
C ALA A 172 -13.69 -15.34 -1.17
N THR A 173 -12.62 -15.02 -1.90
CA THR A 173 -12.54 -15.05 -3.37
C THR A 173 -11.55 -16.10 -3.84
N ARG A 174 -11.32 -17.17 -3.06
CA ARG A 174 -10.37 -18.22 -3.43
C ARG A 174 -10.78 -18.81 -4.78
N GLY A 175 -9.81 -19.04 -5.67
CA GLY A 175 -10.06 -19.63 -6.97
C GLY A 175 -10.65 -18.65 -8.00
N GLU A 176 -11.20 -17.51 -7.57
CA GLU A 176 -11.86 -16.57 -8.49
C GLU A 176 -10.85 -15.76 -9.31
N VAL A 177 -10.99 -15.82 -10.63
CA VAL A 177 -10.08 -15.22 -11.63
C VAL A 177 -10.87 -14.50 -12.72
N LEU A 178 -10.38 -13.35 -13.18
CA LEU A 178 -10.93 -12.65 -14.34
C LEU A 178 -10.36 -13.22 -15.63
N THR A 179 -11.23 -13.66 -16.54
CA THR A 179 -10.85 -14.28 -17.79
C THR A 179 -11.40 -13.54 -18.99
N TYR A 180 -10.69 -13.63 -20.11
CA TYR A 180 -11.18 -13.22 -21.41
C TYR A 180 -10.83 -14.31 -22.41
N GLN A 181 -11.85 -14.88 -23.06
CA GLN A 181 -11.69 -16.05 -23.93
C GLN A 181 -11.04 -17.25 -23.22
N GLY A 182 -11.48 -17.53 -21.98
CA GLY A 182 -11.03 -18.68 -21.18
C GLY A 182 -9.58 -18.61 -20.70
N ARG A 183 -8.96 -17.41 -20.70
CA ARG A 183 -7.59 -17.20 -20.22
C ARG A 183 -7.53 -16.05 -19.22
N PRO A 184 -6.69 -16.12 -18.16
CA PRO A 184 -6.49 -15.03 -17.23
C PRO A 184 -6.07 -13.75 -17.95
N ILE A 185 -6.68 -12.62 -17.58
CA ILE A 185 -6.37 -11.33 -18.22
C ILE A 185 -5.15 -10.64 -17.62
N PHE A 186 -4.60 -9.65 -18.33
CA PHE A 186 -3.73 -8.66 -17.70
C PHE A 186 -4.58 -7.72 -16.82
N ALA A 187 -4.82 -8.11 -15.57
CA ALA A 187 -5.65 -7.37 -14.61
C ALA A 187 -4.90 -6.16 -14.02
N ALA A 188 -4.64 -5.13 -14.83
CA ALA A 188 -4.00 -3.90 -14.38
C ALA A 188 -4.85 -3.17 -13.33
N TYR A 189 -4.20 -2.57 -12.34
CA TYR A 189 -4.85 -1.73 -11.33
C TYR A 189 -3.89 -0.64 -10.84
N HIS A 190 -4.42 0.42 -10.25
CA HIS A 190 -3.65 1.57 -9.79
C HIS A 190 -4.33 2.27 -8.60
N SER A 191 -3.66 3.22 -7.96
CA SER A 191 -4.17 3.85 -6.74
C SER A 191 -5.41 4.71 -6.98
N THR A 192 -5.32 5.71 -7.85
CA THR A 192 -6.40 6.69 -8.07
C THR A 192 -6.37 7.14 -9.52
N SER A 193 -7.51 7.09 -10.22
CA SER A 193 -7.59 7.49 -11.63
C SER A 193 -7.68 9.00 -11.81
N GLY A 194 -8.22 9.73 -10.83
CA GLY A 194 -8.50 11.17 -10.93
C GLY A 194 -9.88 11.48 -11.54
N GLY A 195 -10.77 10.48 -11.58
CA GLY A 195 -12.16 10.58 -12.04
C GLY A 195 -12.51 9.74 -13.28
N TYR A 196 -11.51 9.25 -14.01
CA TYR A 196 -11.69 8.48 -15.24
C TYR A 196 -10.47 7.61 -15.53
N THR A 197 -10.65 6.31 -15.80
CA THR A 197 -9.56 5.40 -16.18
C THR A 197 -9.22 5.56 -17.66
N GLN A 198 -8.05 5.11 -18.10
CA GLN A 198 -7.62 5.22 -19.49
C GLN A 198 -7.55 3.84 -20.15
N PRO A 199 -7.74 3.75 -21.48
CA PRO A 199 -7.58 2.50 -22.20
C PRO A 199 -6.12 2.02 -22.12
N ALA A 200 -5.92 0.70 -22.19
CA ALA A 200 -4.59 0.13 -22.17
C ALA A 200 -3.73 0.62 -23.35
N ALA A 201 -4.31 0.88 -24.52
CA ALA A 201 -3.59 1.33 -25.71
C ALA A 201 -2.78 2.63 -25.51
N ASP A 202 -3.15 3.47 -24.54
CA ASP A 202 -2.51 4.75 -24.26
C ASP A 202 -1.24 4.61 -23.38
N TYR A 203 -0.95 3.42 -22.85
CA TYR A 203 0.15 3.21 -21.88
C TYR A 203 0.79 1.81 -21.89
N PHE A 204 0.00 0.78 -22.20
CA PHE A 204 0.38 -0.61 -22.35
C PHE A 204 -0.01 -1.10 -23.77
N ASN A 205 0.04 -2.42 -23.98
CA ASN A 205 -0.47 -3.03 -25.20
C ASN A 205 -2.01 -2.95 -25.25
N PRO A 206 -2.59 -2.71 -26.43
CA PRO A 206 -4.05 -2.66 -26.59
C PRO A 206 -4.68 -4.03 -26.30
N VAL A 207 -5.69 -4.04 -25.44
CA VAL A 207 -6.51 -5.22 -25.12
C VAL A 207 -7.98 -4.80 -24.97
N PRO A 208 -8.96 -5.65 -25.35
CA PRO A 208 -10.36 -5.26 -25.42
C PRO A 208 -11.02 -5.03 -24.05
N TYR A 209 -10.47 -5.63 -22.99
CA TYR A 209 -11.04 -5.59 -21.64
C TYR A 209 -10.52 -4.44 -20.76
N LEU A 210 -9.50 -3.71 -21.20
CA LEU A 210 -8.97 -2.53 -20.51
C LEU A 210 -9.30 -1.27 -21.31
N VAL A 211 -10.54 -0.83 -21.19
CA VAL A 211 -11.04 0.42 -21.76
C VAL A 211 -11.14 1.50 -20.69
N GLY A 212 -11.18 2.77 -21.10
CA GLY A 212 -11.39 3.87 -20.17
C GLY A 212 -12.85 3.96 -19.71
N VAL A 213 -13.08 3.92 -18.40
CA VAL A 213 -14.40 4.00 -17.75
C VAL A 213 -14.43 5.14 -16.72
N PRO A 214 -15.61 5.73 -16.46
CA PRO A 214 -15.77 6.70 -15.36
C PRO A 214 -15.39 6.10 -14.02
N SER A 215 -14.81 6.91 -13.12
CA SER A 215 -14.56 6.52 -11.73
C SER A 215 -14.86 7.68 -10.76
N PRO A 216 -16.14 8.03 -10.58
CA PRO A 216 -16.59 9.21 -9.85
C PRO A 216 -16.63 9.04 -8.31
N TRP A 217 -15.98 8.03 -7.75
CA TRP A 217 -16.02 7.73 -6.31
C TRP A 217 -14.65 7.89 -5.62
N GLU A 218 -13.80 8.75 -6.16
CA GLU A 218 -12.38 8.82 -5.81
C GLU A 218 -11.99 10.10 -5.07
N GLU A 219 -12.92 11.03 -4.87
CA GLU A 219 -12.67 12.37 -4.31
C GLU A 219 -12.11 12.31 -2.89
N ALA A 220 -12.38 11.22 -2.16
CA ALA A 220 -11.81 10.95 -0.84
C ALA A 220 -10.33 10.54 -0.88
N SER A 221 -9.77 10.26 -2.07
CA SER A 221 -8.35 9.94 -2.21
C SER A 221 -7.49 11.17 -1.90
N PRO A 222 -6.46 11.06 -1.04
CA PRO A 222 -5.48 12.12 -0.85
C PRO A 222 -4.64 12.37 -2.10
N TYR A 223 -4.78 11.52 -3.12
CA TYR A 223 -4.09 11.62 -4.39
C TYR A 223 -5.01 12.00 -5.55
N TYR A 224 -6.25 12.42 -5.27
CA TYR A 224 -7.19 12.83 -6.32
C TYR A 224 -6.66 14.04 -7.10
N VAL A 225 -6.18 15.06 -6.39
CA VAL A 225 -5.41 16.20 -6.94
C VAL A 225 -4.26 16.50 -5.99
N THR A 226 -3.05 16.65 -6.53
CA THR A 226 -1.85 17.02 -5.78
C THR A 226 -1.06 18.07 -6.54
N THR A 227 -0.31 18.90 -5.83
CA THR A 227 0.60 19.86 -6.44
C THR A 227 2.05 19.48 -6.17
N GLN A 228 2.93 19.78 -7.11
CA GLN A 228 4.38 19.60 -6.97
C GLN A 228 5.08 20.74 -7.72
N ARG A 229 6.17 21.25 -7.16
CA ARG A 229 6.99 22.27 -7.81
C ARG A 229 8.42 21.78 -7.95
N LEU A 230 9.02 22.01 -9.11
CA LEU A 230 10.40 21.62 -9.40
C LEU A 230 11.15 22.81 -10.00
N ALA A 231 12.38 23.05 -9.52
CA ALA A 231 13.24 24.10 -10.06
C ALA A 231 13.76 23.73 -11.46
N TRP A 232 14.12 24.73 -12.27
CA TRP A 232 14.64 24.49 -13.62
C TRP A 232 15.86 23.57 -13.66
N ASP A 233 16.84 23.78 -12.77
CA ASP A 233 18.03 22.94 -12.66
C ASP A 233 17.68 21.49 -12.30
N GLU A 234 16.70 21.31 -11.42
CA GLU A 234 16.23 19.99 -11.02
C GLU A 234 15.51 19.28 -12.19
N ILE A 235 14.69 20.01 -12.95
CA ILE A 235 14.03 19.48 -14.15
C ILE A 235 15.09 19.06 -15.17
N ALA A 236 16.09 19.91 -15.44
CA ALA A 236 17.17 19.60 -16.38
C ALA A 236 17.93 18.33 -15.96
N ALA A 237 18.30 18.23 -14.67
CA ALA A 237 18.99 17.07 -14.13
C ALA A 237 18.15 15.78 -14.24
N ARG A 238 16.87 15.83 -13.84
CA ARG A 238 15.96 14.67 -13.89
C ARG A 238 15.61 14.24 -15.32
N LEU A 239 15.55 15.19 -16.26
CA LEU A 239 15.33 14.92 -17.67
C LEU A 239 16.60 14.54 -18.43
N GLU A 240 17.76 14.53 -17.76
CA GLU A 240 19.07 14.26 -18.37
C GLU A 240 19.31 15.19 -19.58
N THR A 241 19.11 16.49 -19.35
CA THR A 241 19.27 17.55 -20.35
C THR A 241 19.89 18.79 -19.72
N GLU A 242 20.19 19.80 -20.52
CA GLU A 242 20.76 21.07 -20.06
C GLU A 242 19.71 22.17 -20.17
N LEU A 243 19.85 23.22 -19.35
CA LEU A 243 19.08 24.44 -19.57
C LEU A 243 19.51 25.07 -20.90
N PRO A 244 18.57 25.45 -21.78
CA PRO A 244 18.87 26.27 -22.95
C PRO A 244 19.57 27.56 -22.54
N GLU A 245 20.50 28.05 -23.38
CA GLU A 245 21.30 29.24 -23.05
C GLU A 245 20.41 30.47 -22.87
N GLU A 246 19.32 30.57 -23.64
CA GLU A 246 18.30 31.62 -23.50
C GLU A 246 17.68 31.60 -22.11
N LEU A 247 17.31 30.41 -21.60
CA LEU A 247 16.75 30.27 -20.26
C LEU A 247 17.79 30.60 -19.18
N ARG A 248 19.04 30.14 -19.32
CA ARG A 248 20.12 30.49 -18.37
C ARG A 248 20.34 31.99 -18.29
N HIS A 249 20.35 32.67 -19.43
CA HIS A 249 20.51 34.12 -19.50
C HIS A 249 19.35 34.83 -18.80
N ILE A 250 18.11 34.41 -19.07
CA ILE A 250 16.92 34.95 -18.41
C ILE A 250 17.03 34.82 -16.88
N LEU A 251 17.41 33.64 -16.38
CA LEU A 251 17.47 33.32 -14.95
C LEU A 251 18.61 34.01 -14.19
N ARG A 252 19.73 34.34 -14.85
CA ARG A 252 20.86 35.05 -14.23
C ARG A 252 20.59 36.53 -13.97
N GLU A 253 19.77 37.13 -14.82
CA GLU A 253 19.45 38.55 -14.76
C GLU A 253 18.32 38.78 -13.75
N THR A 254 18.70 38.94 -12.49
CA THR A 254 17.83 39.38 -11.38
C THR A 254 17.85 40.91 -11.26
N PRO A 255 16.80 41.55 -10.72
CA PRO A 255 15.57 40.98 -10.16
C PRO A 255 14.41 40.84 -11.17
N PHE A 256 13.52 39.87 -10.92
CA PHE A 256 12.21 39.80 -11.58
C PHE A 256 11.23 40.70 -10.83
N LEU A 257 10.43 41.48 -11.55
CA LEU A 257 9.38 42.28 -10.93
C LEU A 257 8.09 41.46 -10.85
N GLY A 258 7.40 41.60 -9.72
CA GLY A 258 6.04 41.11 -9.57
C GLY A 258 5.04 41.94 -10.38
N PRO A 259 3.77 41.51 -10.44
CA PRO A 259 2.77 42.06 -11.36
C PRO A 259 2.38 43.52 -11.14
N ASP A 260 2.73 44.12 -10.01
CA ASP A 260 2.55 45.55 -9.73
C ASP A 260 3.68 46.42 -10.30
N GLY A 261 4.69 45.81 -10.92
CA GLY A 261 5.90 46.48 -11.42
C GLY A 261 6.77 47.10 -10.33
N MET A 262 6.43 46.84 -9.06
CA MET A 262 6.99 47.53 -7.88
C MET A 262 7.53 46.53 -6.85
N SER A 263 6.94 45.33 -6.77
CA SER A 263 7.41 44.23 -5.94
C SER A 263 8.52 43.44 -6.66
N VAL A 264 9.46 42.90 -5.90
CA VAL A 264 10.43 41.92 -6.42
C VAL A 264 9.78 40.54 -6.29
N TYR A 265 9.66 39.81 -7.40
CA TYR A 265 9.22 38.41 -7.36
C TYR A 265 10.32 37.56 -6.74
N GLU A 266 9.99 36.86 -5.66
CA GLU A 266 10.86 35.85 -5.07
C GLU A 266 10.64 34.51 -5.79
N PRO A 267 11.67 33.94 -6.47
CA PRO A 267 11.57 32.65 -7.11
C PRO A 267 11.08 31.56 -6.15
N GLY A 268 10.01 30.87 -6.52
CA GLY A 268 9.43 29.80 -5.70
C GLY A 268 8.23 30.20 -4.86
N SER A 269 7.85 31.47 -4.83
CA SER A 269 6.59 31.94 -4.21
C SER A 269 5.33 31.48 -4.96
N GLY A 270 5.49 31.03 -6.21
CA GLY A 270 4.42 30.58 -7.09
C GLY A 270 3.70 31.75 -7.75
N LEU A 271 3.28 31.57 -9.00
CA LEU A 271 2.39 32.52 -9.68
C LEU A 271 0.94 32.19 -9.33
N GLN A 272 0.12 33.21 -9.07
CA GLN A 272 -1.33 33.04 -9.04
C GLN A 272 -1.86 32.94 -10.48
N ASP A 273 -2.96 32.22 -10.68
CA ASP A 273 -3.61 32.06 -11.98
C ASP A 273 -3.84 33.42 -12.67
N GLY A 274 -3.37 33.56 -13.91
CA GLY A 274 -3.53 34.76 -14.72
C GLY A 274 -2.52 35.89 -14.48
N VAL A 275 -1.47 35.63 -13.69
CA VAL A 275 -0.39 36.60 -13.43
C VAL A 275 0.73 36.45 -14.46
N HIS A 276 1.00 37.52 -15.21
CA HIS A 276 2.14 37.60 -16.13
C HIS A 276 3.33 38.27 -15.44
N LEU A 277 4.50 37.64 -15.55
CA LEU A 277 5.74 38.26 -15.11
C LEU A 277 6.25 39.18 -16.20
N GLU A 278 6.81 40.31 -15.80
CA GLU A 278 7.43 41.27 -16.70
C GLU A 278 8.94 41.30 -16.49
N LYS A 279 9.68 41.45 -17.60
CA LYS A 279 11.10 41.77 -17.58
C LYS A 279 11.34 42.97 -18.48
N ALA A 280 11.89 44.04 -17.91
CA ALA A 280 12.11 45.32 -18.61
C ALA A 280 10.85 45.89 -19.32
N GLY A 281 9.65 45.59 -18.81
CA GLY A 281 8.37 46.03 -19.38
C GLY A 281 7.81 45.14 -20.50
N GLU A 282 8.41 43.97 -20.76
CA GLU A 282 7.88 42.96 -21.69
C GLU A 282 7.40 41.69 -20.94
N PRO A 283 6.31 41.04 -21.40
CA PRO A 283 5.85 39.78 -20.83
C PRO A 283 6.89 38.66 -20.98
N LEU A 284 7.29 38.06 -19.87
CA LEU A 284 8.21 36.93 -19.85
C LEU A 284 7.45 35.62 -20.07
N ASP A 285 7.56 35.03 -21.28
CA ASP A 285 6.97 33.73 -21.58
C ASP A 285 7.96 32.58 -21.38
N LEU A 286 7.87 31.93 -20.21
CA LEU A 286 8.64 30.73 -19.89
C LEU A 286 7.94 29.43 -20.29
N SER A 287 6.69 29.50 -20.77
CA SER A 287 5.94 28.30 -21.17
C SER A 287 6.56 27.59 -22.38
N SER A 288 7.31 28.33 -23.21
CA SER A 288 8.07 27.76 -24.33
C SER A 288 9.15 26.75 -23.91
N PHE A 289 9.68 26.86 -22.68
CA PHE A 289 10.70 25.94 -22.15
C PHE A 289 10.11 24.69 -21.51
N PHE A 290 8.80 24.68 -21.21
CA PHE A 290 8.06 23.51 -20.75
C PHE A 290 6.61 23.59 -21.22
N ARG A 291 6.30 22.91 -22.32
CA ARG A 291 5.00 22.99 -22.99
C ARG A 291 4.40 21.61 -23.20
N ILE A 292 3.18 21.41 -22.72
CA ILE A 292 2.38 20.24 -23.09
C ILE A 292 1.90 20.43 -24.53
N THR A 293 2.18 19.45 -25.40
CA THR A 293 1.90 19.56 -26.84
C THR A 293 0.75 18.69 -27.31
N GLU A 294 0.47 17.58 -26.63
CA GLU A 294 -0.64 16.69 -26.98
C GLU A 294 -1.23 16.03 -25.72
N HIS A 295 -2.54 15.83 -25.74
CA HIS A 295 -3.28 15.05 -24.75
C HIS A 295 -3.93 13.82 -25.40
N TYR A 296 -4.06 12.75 -24.63
CA TYR A 296 -4.98 11.67 -24.95
C TYR A 296 -6.44 12.17 -24.85
N PRO A 297 -7.41 11.47 -25.45
CA PRO A 297 -8.84 11.80 -25.30
C PRO A 297 -9.31 11.87 -23.84
N THR A 298 -8.64 11.16 -22.93
CA THR A 298 -8.91 11.19 -21.49
C THR A 298 -8.45 12.48 -20.79
N GLY A 299 -7.74 13.38 -21.49
CA GLY A 299 -7.13 14.59 -20.93
C GLY A 299 -5.74 14.39 -20.32
N ARG A 300 -5.26 13.14 -20.24
CA ARG A 300 -3.89 12.84 -19.80
C ARG A 300 -2.86 13.31 -20.81
N VAL A 301 -1.71 13.76 -20.31
CA VAL A 301 -0.62 14.27 -21.13
C VAL A 301 0.00 13.12 -21.93
N LYS A 302 0.06 13.31 -23.24
CA LYS A 302 0.66 12.37 -24.19
C LYS A 302 2.08 12.80 -24.55
N THR A 303 2.29 14.06 -24.91
CA THR A 303 3.60 14.61 -25.26
C THR A 303 3.86 15.97 -24.60
N VAL A 304 5.13 16.22 -24.30
CA VAL A 304 5.65 17.45 -23.70
C VAL A 304 6.94 17.83 -24.41
N ASP A 305 7.07 19.09 -24.81
CA ASP A 305 8.35 19.69 -25.17
C ASP A 305 8.93 20.36 -23.92
N ALA A 306 10.07 19.87 -23.44
CA ALA A 306 10.75 20.42 -22.27
C ALA A 306 12.23 20.63 -22.60
N LEU A 307 12.73 21.84 -22.35
CA LEU A 307 14.14 22.20 -22.51
C LEU A 307 14.72 21.83 -23.89
N GLY A 308 13.94 22.08 -24.95
CA GLY A 308 14.33 21.82 -26.34
C GLY A 308 14.26 20.34 -26.77
N ARG A 309 13.70 19.45 -25.95
CA ARG A 309 13.51 18.02 -26.27
C ARG A 309 12.06 17.59 -26.09
N THR A 310 11.62 16.64 -26.89
CA THR A 310 10.28 16.06 -26.77
C THR A 310 10.31 14.80 -25.91
N PHE A 311 9.38 14.72 -24.96
CA PHE A 311 9.16 13.60 -24.06
C PHE A 311 7.71 13.14 -24.14
N THR A 312 7.47 11.87 -23.85
CA THR A 312 6.12 11.39 -23.55
C THR A 312 5.69 11.85 -22.15
N GLY A 313 4.39 12.02 -21.93
CA GLY A 313 3.86 12.32 -20.59
C GLY A 313 4.23 11.26 -19.54
N ARG A 314 4.42 10.01 -19.98
CA ARG A 314 4.93 8.92 -19.14
C ARG A 314 6.39 9.17 -18.72
N GLN A 315 7.27 9.54 -19.65
CA GLN A 315 8.66 9.87 -19.32
C GLN A 315 8.74 11.06 -18.36
N ILE A 316 7.92 12.10 -18.57
CA ILE A 316 7.83 13.24 -17.65
C ILE A 316 7.42 12.76 -16.26
N ARG A 317 6.34 11.98 -16.16
CA ARG A 317 5.89 11.40 -14.88
C ARG A 317 7.01 10.63 -14.17
N GLU A 318 7.64 9.69 -14.87
CA GLU A 318 8.65 8.80 -14.29
C GLU A 318 9.93 9.55 -13.89
N LYS A 319 10.44 10.42 -14.76
CA LYS A 319 11.69 11.17 -14.53
C LYS A 319 11.51 12.28 -13.51
N LEU A 320 10.40 13.03 -13.58
CA LEU A 320 10.13 14.13 -12.64
C LEU A 320 9.49 13.64 -11.32
N GLY A 321 9.12 12.37 -11.23
CA GLY A 321 8.52 11.79 -10.02
C GLY A 321 7.09 12.26 -9.77
N LEU A 322 6.33 12.57 -10.83
CA LEU A 322 4.92 12.93 -10.72
C LEU A 322 4.08 11.69 -10.42
N ARG A 323 2.94 11.88 -9.75
CA ARG A 323 2.05 10.77 -9.38
C ARG A 323 1.40 10.10 -10.59
N SER A 324 1.00 10.89 -11.59
CA SER A 324 0.39 10.41 -12.83
C SER A 324 0.88 11.23 -14.02
N ASN A 325 0.53 10.80 -15.23
CA ASN A 325 0.68 11.61 -16.44
C ASN A 325 -0.57 12.49 -16.71
N TRP A 326 -1.47 12.64 -15.73
CA TRP A 326 -2.58 13.59 -15.80
C TRP A 326 -2.18 14.86 -15.05
N PHE A 327 -1.60 15.84 -15.74
CA PHE A 327 -1.18 17.06 -15.08
C PHE A 327 -1.34 18.29 -15.97
N THR A 328 -1.44 19.46 -15.33
CA THR A 328 -1.14 20.76 -15.92
C THR A 328 0.23 21.23 -15.45
N ALA A 329 0.83 22.16 -16.18
CA ALA A 329 2.15 22.70 -15.88
C ALA A 329 2.18 24.21 -16.11
N GLU A 330 2.76 24.94 -15.18
CA GLU A 330 2.91 26.39 -15.21
C GLU A 330 4.38 26.75 -14.94
N ALA A 331 4.98 27.49 -15.87
CA ALA A 331 6.40 27.83 -15.86
C ALA A 331 6.61 29.27 -15.36
N ASP A 332 7.55 29.44 -14.44
CA ASP A 332 7.97 30.74 -13.91
C ASP A 332 9.50 30.75 -13.61
N PRO A 333 10.12 31.87 -13.21
CA PRO A 333 11.58 31.94 -13.00
C PRO A 333 12.10 30.94 -11.96
N GLY A 334 11.28 30.53 -10.99
CA GLY A 334 11.65 29.55 -9.99
C GLY A 334 11.46 28.09 -10.43
N GLY A 335 10.98 27.82 -11.66
CA GLY A 335 10.79 26.47 -12.19
C GLY A 335 9.39 26.21 -12.74
N VAL A 336 8.92 24.97 -12.60
CA VAL A 336 7.60 24.55 -13.08
C VAL A 336 6.75 24.06 -11.92
N GLY A 337 5.55 24.63 -11.77
CA GLY A 337 4.48 24.13 -10.92
C GLY A 337 3.62 23.13 -11.67
N PHE A 338 3.33 21.99 -11.04
CA PHE A 338 2.51 20.91 -11.57
C PHE A 338 1.27 20.73 -10.71
N THR A 339 0.09 20.70 -11.34
CA THR A 339 -1.14 20.21 -10.72
C THR A 339 -1.45 18.85 -11.32
N VAL A 340 -1.30 17.80 -10.51
CA VAL A 340 -1.38 16.39 -10.93
C VAL A 340 -2.67 15.76 -10.42
N ARG A 341 -3.44 15.12 -11.29
CA ARG A 341 -4.67 14.38 -10.97
C ARG A 341 -4.42 12.88 -10.90
N GLY A 342 -4.88 12.22 -9.85
CA GLY A 342 -4.74 10.79 -9.65
C GLY A 342 -3.30 10.33 -9.35
N TYR A 343 -3.16 9.02 -9.14
CA TYR A 343 -1.89 8.36 -8.84
C TYR A 343 -1.83 6.97 -9.46
N GLY A 344 -0.84 6.76 -10.32
CA GLY A 344 -0.64 5.53 -11.06
C GLY A 344 -0.77 5.72 -12.57
N HIS A 345 -0.82 4.60 -13.29
CA HIS A 345 -0.93 4.60 -14.75
C HIS A 345 -2.37 4.81 -15.25
N GLY A 346 -3.39 4.76 -14.39
CA GLY A 346 -4.77 5.06 -14.78
C GLY A 346 -5.52 3.95 -15.52
N VAL A 347 -4.91 2.78 -15.74
CA VAL A 347 -5.49 1.67 -16.54
C VAL A 347 -6.11 0.62 -15.61
N GLY A 348 -7.25 0.07 -16.01
CA GLY A 348 -7.95 -0.98 -15.25
C GLY A 348 -8.52 -0.47 -13.94
N MET A 349 -8.48 -1.29 -12.89
CA MET A 349 -9.15 -0.98 -11.64
C MET A 349 -8.47 0.14 -10.85
N SER A 350 -9.25 1.13 -10.44
CA SER A 350 -8.82 2.13 -9.45
C SER A 350 -9.09 1.61 -8.04
N GLN A 351 -8.08 1.61 -7.17
CA GLN A 351 -8.19 1.13 -5.78
C GLN A 351 -9.08 2.04 -4.94
N TYR A 352 -8.92 3.36 -5.05
CA TYR A 352 -9.82 4.31 -4.38
C TYR A 352 -11.21 4.32 -5.02
N GLY A 353 -11.31 4.07 -6.32
CA GLY A 353 -12.59 3.92 -6.98
C GLY A 353 -13.34 2.67 -6.52
N ALA A 354 -12.64 1.54 -6.38
CA ALA A 354 -13.18 0.31 -5.78
C ALA A 354 -13.61 0.52 -4.33
N GLN A 355 -12.83 1.28 -3.55
CA GLN A 355 -13.20 1.67 -2.18
C GLN A 355 -14.48 2.52 -2.16
N GLY A 356 -14.59 3.51 -3.03
CA GLY A 356 -15.75 4.37 -3.11
C GLY A 356 -17.01 3.64 -3.57
N MET A 357 -16.90 2.78 -4.59
CA MET A 357 -17.98 1.87 -4.99
C MET A 357 -18.38 0.94 -3.85
N ALA A 358 -17.43 0.30 -3.18
CA ALA A 358 -17.72 -0.57 -2.05
C ALA A 358 -18.44 0.18 -0.91
N ALA A 359 -18.04 1.42 -0.62
CA ALA A 359 -18.71 2.28 0.34
C ALA A 359 -20.12 2.70 -0.09
N ALA A 360 -20.38 2.76 -1.41
CA ALA A 360 -21.69 2.99 -2.00
C ALA A 360 -22.56 1.71 -2.08
N GLY A 361 -22.07 0.57 -1.58
CA GLY A 361 -22.82 -0.68 -1.47
C GLY A 361 -22.62 -1.67 -2.62
N TYR A 362 -21.74 -1.38 -3.57
CA TYR A 362 -21.42 -2.31 -4.66
C TYR A 362 -20.59 -3.50 -4.14
N SER A 363 -20.93 -4.68 -4.64
CA SER A 363 -20.17 -5.91 -4.41
C SER A 363 -18.84 -5.91 -5.19
N TYR A 364 -17.89 -6.74 -4.76
CA TYR A 364 -16.62 -6.89 -5.49
C TYR A 364 -16.83 -7.35 -6.95
N ARG A 365 -17.88 -8.13 -7.23
CA ARG A 365 -18.21 -8.58 -8.58
C ARG A 365 -18.62 -7.41 -9.48
N GLU A 366 -19.47 -6.51 -8.97
CA GLU A 366 -19.87 -5.29 -9.68
C GLU A 366 -18.70 -4.33 -9.86
N ILE A 367 -17.82 -4.21 -8.86
CA ILE A 367 -16.59 -3.42 -8.95
C ILE A 367 -15.71 -3.95 -10.09
N LEU A 368 -15.44 -5.25 -10.13
CA LEU A 368 -14.60 -5.84 -11.18
C LEU A 368 -15.23 -5.70 -12.57
N ALA A 369 -16.53 -5.96 -12.70
CA ALA A 369 -17.26 -5.81 -13.96
C ALA A 369 -17.28 -4.36 -14.48
N HIS A 370 -17.23 -3.37 -13.58
CA HIS A 370 -17.12 -1.96 -13.96
C HIS A 370 -15.76 -1.62 -14.57
N TYR A 371 -14.66 -2.09 -13.97
CA TYR A 371 -13.30 -1.73 -14.41
C TYR A 371 -12.72 -2.62 -15.52
N TYR A 372 -13.23 -3.84 -15.68
CA TYR A 372 -12.77 -4.81 -16.67
C TYR A 372 -13.94 -5.18 -17.59
N SER A 373 -13.89 -4.69 -18.83
CA SER A 373 -15.02 -4.81 -19.76
C SER A 373 -15.05 -6.15 -20.49
N GLY A 374 -16.21 -6.81 -20.53
CA GLY A 374 -16.41 -8.04 -21.29
C GLY A 374 -15.60 -9.24 -20.79
N VAL A 375 -15.20 -9.21 -19.52
CA VAL A 375 -14.48 -10.32 -18.86
C VAL A 375 -15.45 -11.18 -18.07
N GLU A 376 -15.10 -12.44 -17.88
CA GLU A 376 -15.84 -13.37 -17.04
C GLU A 376 -15.13 -13.55 -15.70
N LEU A 377 -15.89 -13.82 -14.65
CA LEU A 377 -15.36 -14.16 -13.32
C LEU A 377 -15.58 -15.65 -13.09
N GLU A 378 -14.50 -16.42 -13.17
CA GLU A 378 -14.51 -17.89 -13.14
C GLU A 378 -13.91 -18.45 -11.85
N ASP A 379 -14.46 -19.58 -11.39
CA ASP A 379 -13.86 -20.42 -10.34
C ASP A 379 -12.77 -21.31 -10.97
N TRP A 380 -11.52 -20.89 -10.85
CA TRP A 380 -10.37 -21.48 -11.54
C TRP A 380 -9.77 -22.72 -10.83
N TYR A 381 -9.91 -22.81 -9.50
CA TYR A 381 -9.43 -23.94 -8.68
C TYR A 381 -10.13 -24.06 -7.32
#